data_AF-A0A7D5LEL0-F1
#
_entry.id   AF-A0A7D5LEL0-F1
#
_cell.length_a   1.000
_cell.length_b   1.000
_cell.length_c   1.000
_cell.angle_alpha   90.00
_cell.angle_beta   90.00
_cell.angle_gamma   90.00
#
_symmetry.space_group_name_H-M   'P 1'
#
loop_
_entity.id
_entity.type
_entity.pdbx_description
1 polymer ?
#
loop_
_entity_poly.entity_id
_entity_poly.type
_entity_poly.pdbx_seq_one_letter_code
_entity_poly.pdbx_strand_id
1 'polypeptide(L)'
;MLKKILVTSLFLTFGFLVLVVSILRSASLRHSSNFSPPSSRLEGEQKLSVNYYFASAGGVLPDHPLWVVKVLRDKFWLFLTPGPTRKSELNLLFSDKRLMAAKTLSQKGKYDLAYSVILKSHNYFVEAANLEDEARKGGDNTDELLLLLTKASLAHKEMIQSLQDSFPEDLRTGFPSIIEYLSGFYDRSSSYLKSKNIIIQ
;
A
#
# COMPACT_ATOMS: atom_id res chain seq x y z
N MET A 1 4.45 23.37 44.72
CA MET A 1 5.35 22.72 43.74
C MET A 1 4.60 22.15 42.54
N LEU A 2 3.44 21.51 42.72
CA LEU A 2 2.61 20.96 41.62
C LEU A 2 2.29 21.96 40.48
N LYS A 3 1.90 23.21 40.80
CA LYS A 3 1.57 24.22 39.77
C LYS A 3 2.74 24.55 38.85
N LYS A 4 3.98 24.53 39.37
CA LYS A 4 5.18 24.78 38.57
C LYS A 4 5.49 23.59 37.67
N ILE A 5 5.33 22.37 38.17
CA ILE A 5 5.51 21.12 37.41
C ILE A 5 4.49 21.01 36.27
N LEU A 6 3.23 21.41 36.53
CA LEU A 6 2.17 21.40 35.53
C LEU A 6 2.46 22.39 34.39
N VAL A 7 2.91 23.60 34.72
CA VAL A 7 3.28 24.61 33.74
C VAL A 7 4.49 24.15 32.91
N THR A 8 5.54 23.60 33.54
CA THR A 8 6.71 23.09 32.81
C THR A 8 6.35 21.90 31.91
N SER A 9 5.45 21.02 32.36
CA SER A 9 4.97 19.90 31.54
C SER A 9 4.21 20.39 30.31
N LEU A 10 3.38 21.43 30.46
CA LEU A 10 2.64 22.04 29.36
C LEU A 10 3.56 22.68 28.30
N PHE A 11 4.62 23.38 28.74
CA PHE A 11 5.60 23.94 27.81
C PHE A 11 6.42 22.86 27.10
N LEU A 12 6.76 21.78 27.80
CA LEU A 12 7.51 20.66 27.21
C LEU A 12 6.67 19.94 26.15
N THR A 13 5.38 19.66 26.44
CA THR A 13 4.47 19.03 25.47
C THR A 13 4.21 19.93 24.28
N PHE A 14 4.05 21.24 24.49
CA PHE A 14 3.90 22.21 23.40
C PHE A 14 5.14 22.28 22.50
N GLY A 15 6.34 22.37 23.10
CA GLY A 15 7.60 22.36 22.35
C GLY A 15 7.80 21.06 21.56
N PHE A 16 7.44 19.93 22.15
CA PHE A 16 7.45 18.64 21.47
C PHE A 16 6.47 18.59 20.30
N LEU A 17 5.26 19.13 20.47
CA LEU A 17 4.26 19.23 19.41
C LEU A 17 4.74 20.07 18.23
N VAL A 18 5.35 21.23 18.51
CA VAL A 18 5.93 22.10 17.47
C VAL A 18 7.06 21.39 16.73
N LEU A 19 7.93 20.68 17.44
CA LEU A 19 9.02 19.92 16.84
C LEU A 19 8.49 18.80 15.93
N VAL A 20 7.46 18.07 16.36
CA VAL A 20 6.80 17.03 15.55
C VAL A 20 6.18 17.63 14.28
N VAL A 21 5.44 18.74 14.38
CA VAL A 21 4.82 19.41 13.22
C VAL A 21 5.90 19.92 12.25
N SER A 22 7.00 20.45 12.76
CA SER A 22 8.11 20.94 11.94
C SER A 22 8.79 19.80 11.15
N ILE A 23 9.04 18.66 11.79
CA ILE A 23 9.62 17.48 11.12
C ILE A 23 8.66 16.93 10.06
N LEU A 24 7.36 16.87 10.36
CA LEU A 24 6.35 16.40 9.39
C LEU A 24 6.24 17.33 8.18
N ARG A 25 6.38 18.66 8.36
CA ARG A 25 6.40 19.63 7.25
C ARG A 25 7.67 19.52 6.42
N SER A 26 8.83 19.28 7.04
CA SER A 26 10.11 19.12 6.33
C SER A 26 10.22 17.81 5.54
N ALA A 27 9.45 16.78 5.89
CA ALA A 27 9.40 15.52 5.13
C ALA A 27 8.57 15.61 3.84
N SER A 28 7.87 16.73 3.60
CA SER A 28 7.18 17.04 2.34
C SER A 28 8.15 17.69 1.34
N LEU A 29 9.25 17.00 1.01
CA LEU A 29 10.01 17.36 -0.18
C LEU A 29 9.22 16.87 -1.39
N ARG A 30 8.64 17.83 -2.13
CA ARG A 30 8.05 17.63 -3.45
C ARG A 30 9.04 16.86 -4.32
N HIS A 31 8.74 15.61 -4.63
CA HIS A 31 9.43 14.89 -5.69
C HIS A 31 8.90 15.43 -7.01
N SER A 32 9.61 16.39 -7.60
CA SER A 32 9.40 16.77 -8.99
C SER A 32 9.84 15.58 -9.85
N SER A 33 8.87 14.81 -10.34
CA SER A 33 9.08 13.77 -11.35
C SER A 33 9.45 14.44 -12.68
N ASN A 34 10.75 14.66 -12.90
CA ASN A 34 11.28 14.98 -14.22
C ASN A 34 11.24 13.70 -15.05
N PHE A 35 10.28 13.63 -15.97
CA PHE A 35 10.12 12.53 -16.91
C PHE A 35 11.12 12.65 -18.06
N SER A 36 11.86 11.58 -18.32
CA SER A 36 12.43 11.27 -19.64
C SER A 36 12.49 9.76 -19.77
N PRO A 37 11.70 9.13 -20.66
CA PRO A 37 11.82 7.70 -20.93
C PRO A 37 12.96 7.45 -21.94
N PRO A 38 13.86 6.49 -21.69
CA PRO A 38 14.59 5.86 -22.77
C PRO A 38 13.68 4.80 -23.41
N SER A 39 13.42 4.98 -24.70
CA SER A 39 12.79 3.98 -25.56
C SER A 39 13.75 2.82 -25.83
N SER A 40 13.36 1.60 -25.48
CA SER A 40 13.73 0.42 -26.27
C SER A 40 12.63 -0.63 -26.20
N ARG A 41 12.23 -1.02 -27.41
CA ARG A 41 11.21 -2.00 -27.78
C ARG A 41 11.90 -3.34 -27.95
N LEU A 42 11.38 -4.40 -27.36
CA LEU A 42 11.54 -5.77 -27.85
C LEU A 42 10.22 -6.53 -27.62
N GLU A 43 9.68 -7.05 -28.72
CA GLU A 43 8.49 -7.92 -28.79
C GLU A 43 8.83 -9.33 -28.28
N GLY A 44 7.91 -9.92 -27.51
CA GLY A 44 7.97 -11.34 -27.11
C GLY A 44 7.15 -11.61 -25.86
N GLU A 45 6.05 -12.36 -26.01
CA GLU A 45 5.01 -12.69 -25.02
C GLU A 45 4.16 -11.50 -24.54
N GLN A 46 2.87 -11.48 -24.91
CA GLN A 46 1.89 -10.58 -24.29
C GLN A 46 1.59 -11.03 -22.86
N LYS A 47 2.59 -10.90 -21.97
CA LYS A 47 2.32 -10.66 -20.57
C LYS A 47 1.67 -9.28 -20.52
N LEU A 48 0.42 -9.19 -20.08
CA LEU A 48 -0.24 -7.92 -19.74
C LEU A 48 0.55 -7.26 -18.61
N SER A 49 1.69 -6.67 -18.94
CA SER A 49 2.52 -5.88 -18.02
C SER A 49 1.84 -4.53 -17.89
N VAL A 50 0.82 -4.49 -17.04
CA VAL A 50 0.21 -3.23 -16.64
C VAL A 50 1.31 -2.36 -16.02
N ASN A 51 1.44 -1.13 -16.52
CA ASN A 51 2.40 -0.18 -15.97
C ASN A 51 1.93 0.28 -14.58
N TYR A 52 2.43 -0.40 -13.54
CA TYR A 52 2.16 -0.12 -12.13
C TYR A 52 3.45 0.08 -11.35
N TYR A 53 3.55 1.21 -10.65
CA TYR A 53 4.69 1.51 -9.78
C TYR A 53 4.31 1.26 -8.32
N PHE A 54 4.98 0.30 -7.70
CA PHE A 54 4.80 0.02 -6.27
C PHE A 54 5.31 1.16 -5.41
N ALA A 55 4.55 1.49 -4.36
CA ALA A 55 5.09 2.30 -3.29
C ALA A 55 6.27 1.58 -2.59
N SER A 56 7.38 2.27 -2.43
CA SER A 56 8.57 1.74 -1.75
C SER A 56 8.26 1.27 -0.32
N ALA A 57 8.80 0.11 0.08
CA ALA A 57 8.67 -0.46 1.43
C ALA A 57 9.02 0.52 2.56
N GLY A 58 9.88 1.51 2.24
CA GLY A 58 10.49 2.43 3.20
C GLY A 58 11.65 1.78 3.96
N GLY A 59 12.37 2.57 4.77
CA GLY A 59 13.60 2.13 5.41
C GLY A 59 13.45 1.24 6.66
N VAL A 60 12.24 1.10 7.21
CA VAL A 60 11.98 0.31 8.43
C VAL A 60 11.18 -0.93 8.06
N LEU A 61 11.77 -2.09 8.28
CA LEU A 61 11.18 -3.41 8.06
C LEU A 61 10.53 -3.96 9.35
N PRO A 62 9.63 -4.96 9.22
CA PRO A 62 8.95 -5.60 10.35
C PRO A 62 9.86 -6.30 11.37
N ASP A 63 11.13 -6.50 11.05
CA ASP A 63 12.13 -7.12 11.91
C ASP A 63 12.83 -6.14 12.86
N HIS A 64 12.51 -4.84 12.79
CA HIS A 64 13.12 -3.81 13.62
C HIS A 64 12.13 -3.25 14.67
N PRO A 65 12.56 -2.92 15.91
CA PRO A 65 11.69 -2.37 16.95
C PRO A 65 10.92 -1.09 16.55
N LEU A 66 11.54 -0.26 15.70
CA LEU A 66 10.91 0.96 15.14
C LEU A 66 9.70 0.67 14.25
N TRP A 67 9.46 -0.58 13.86
CA TRP A 67 8.27 -0.98 13.11
C TRP A 67 6.98 -0.67 13.88
N VAL A 68 6.99 -0.82 15.21
CA VAL A 68 5.81 -0.52 16.04
C VAL A 68 5.41 0.95 15.90
N VAL A 69 6.39 1.86 15.96
CA VAL A 69 6.17 3.30 15.77
C VAL A 69 5.61 3.58 14.37
N LYS A 70 6.13 2.91 13.35
CA LYS A 70 5.64 3.02 11.97
C LYS A 70 4.17 2.59 11.86
N VAL A 71 3.79 1.44 12.43
CA VAL A 71 2.41 0.94 12.39
C VAL A 71 1.46 1.87 13.15
N LEU A 72 1.88 2.40 14.31
CA LEU A 72 1.08 3.37 15.07
C LEU A 72 0.83 4.65 14.28
N ARG A 73 1.89 5.19 13.65
CA ARG A 73 1.78 6.35 12.76
C ARG A 73 0.81 6.06 11.60
N ASP A 74 0.94 4.91 10.94
CA ASP A 74 0.09 4.52 9.82
C ASP A 74 -1.39 4.41 10.25
N LYS A 75 -1.67 3.84 11.44
CA LYS A 75 -3.03 3.82 12.03
C LYS A 75 -3.55 5.22 12.34
N PHE A 76 -2.71 6.11 12.87
CA PHE A 76 -3.09 7.49 13.16
C PHE A 76 -3.46 8.25 11.88
N TRP A 77 -2.70 8.05 10.79
CA TRP A 77 -3.05 8.61 9.48
C TRP A 77 -4.39 8.07 8.98
N LEU A 78 -4.64 6.76 9.04
CA LEU A 78 -5.94 6.19 8.62
C LEU A 78 -7.11 6.74 9.43
N PHE A 79 -6.91 6.94 10.73
CA PHE A 79 -7.94 7.50 11.60
C PHE A 79 -8.24 8.97 11.28
N LEU A 80 -7.20 9.75 10.98
CA LEU A 80 -7.35 11.19 10.70
C LEU A 80 -7.83 11.47 9.27
N THR A 81 -7.61 10.57 8.32
CA THR A 81 -8.01 10.75 6.91
C THR A 81 -9.55 10.71 6.78
N PRO A 82 -10.18 11.79 6.29
CA PRO A 82 -11.62 11.82 6.10
C PRO A 82 -12.04 11.23 4.74
N GLY A 83 -13.18 10.54 4.73
CA GLY A 83 -13.85 10.05 3.53
C GLY A 83 -13.36 8.67 3.03
N PRO A 84 -14.25 7.88 2.41
CA PRO A 84 -13.94 6.52 1.96
C PRO A 84 -12.89 6.49 0.85
N THR A 85 -12.96 7.40 -0.13
CA THR A 85 -12.02 7.49 -1.27
C THR A 85 -10.57 7.68 -0.81
N ARG A 86 -10.29 8.67 0.04
CA ARG A 86 -8.93 8.92 0.55
C ARG A 86 -8.44 7.80 1.47
N LYS A 87 -9.33 7.17 2.24
CA LYS A 87 -8.97 6.00 3.04
C LYS A 87 -8.63 4.81 2.15
N SER A 88 -9.31 4.62 1.03
CA SER A 88 -9.00 3.59 0.05
C SER A 88 -7.59 3.77 -0.52
N GLU A 89 -7.25 4.98 -0.99
CA GLU A 89 -5.91 5.32 -1.48
C GLU A 89 -4.82 5.02 -0.44
N LEU A 90 -5.08 5.39 0.83
CA LEU A 90 -4.13 5.17 1.92
C LEU A 90 -3.97 3.68 2.26
N ASN A 91 -5.05 2.91 2.23
CA ASN A 91 -5.00 1.46 2.41
C ASN A 91 -4.24 0.79 1.25
N LEU A 92 -4.46 1.20 0.01
CA LEU A 92 -3.68 0.71 -1.14
C LEU A 92 -2.20 1.02 -0.98
N LEU A 93 -1.84 2.25 -0.60
CA LEU A 93 -0.46 2.63 -0.30
C LEU A 93 0.18 1.74 0.78
N PHE A 94 -0.58 1.36 1.80
CA PHE A 94 -0.13 0.48 2.87
C PHE A 94 0.00 -0.97 2.45
N SER A 95 -0.82 -1.42 1.51
CA SER A 95 -0.66 -2.72 0.87
C SER A 95 0.68 -2.76 0.12
N ASP A 96 0.91 -1.86 -0.84
CA ASP A 96 2.16 -1.82 -1.62
C ASP A 96 3.42 -1.85 -0.75
N LYS A 97 3.44 -1.00 0.30
CA LYS A 97 4.57 -0.93 1.24
C LYS A 97 4.83 -2.26 1.93
N ARG A 98 3.77 -2.99 2.30
CA ARG A 98 3.88 -4.30 2.96
C ARG A 98 4.31 -5.36 1.97
N LEU A 99 3.76 -5.37 0.76
CA LEU A 99 4.18 -6.34 -0.25
C LEU A 99 5.66 -6.21 -0.60
N MET A 100 6.13 -4.97 -0.78
CA MET A 100 7.55 -4.69 -1.01
C MET A 100 8.42 -5.08 0.20
N ALA A 101 7.94 -4.84 1.42
CA ALA A 101 8.65 -5.29 2.63
C ALA A 101 8.72 -6.82 2.71
N ALA A 102 7.65 -7.53 2.34
CA ALA A 102 7.62 -8.99 2.29
C ALA A 102 8.62 -9.53 1.26
N LYS A 103 8.71 -8.92 0.07
CA LYS A 103 9.75 -9.24 -0.92
C LYS A 103 11.15 -9.12 -0.35
N THR A 104 11.44 -8.05 0.39
CA THR A 104 12.75 -7.89 1.04
C THR A 104 12.98 -8.93 2.15
N LEU A 105 11.93 -9.32 2.88
CA LEU A 105 12.04 -10.34 3.94
C LEU A 105 12.24 -11.75 3.38
N SER A 106 11.57 -12.10 2.27
CA SER A 106 11.75 -13.40 1.61
C SER A 106 13.17 -13.53 1.04
N GLN A 107 13.71 -12.46 0.46
CA GLN A 107 15.12 -12.39 0.01
C GLN A 107 16.12 -12.57 1.16
N LYS A 108 15.73 -12.27 2.40
CA LYS A 108 16.52 -12.49 3.62
C LYS A 108 16.28 -13.87 4.25
N GLY A 109 15.52 -14.75 3.60
CA GLY A 109 15.16 -16.08 4.11
C GLY A 109 14.18 -16.07 5.28
N LYS A 110 13.56 -14.93 5.62
CA LYS A 110 12.60 -14.81 6.72
C LYS A 110 11.18 -15.14 6.24
N TYR A 111 10.96 -16.38 5.77
CA TYR A 111 9.75 -16.77 5.06
C TYR A 111 8.46 -16.65 5.89
N ASP A 112 8.43 -17.09 7.15
CA ASP A 112 7.23 -16.95 8.01
C ASP A 112 6.82 -15.49 8.19
N LEU A 113 7.82 -14.64 8.48
CA LEU A 113 7.58 -13.21 8.66
C LEU A 113 7.15 -12.58 7.34
N ALA A 114 7.78 -12.93 6.22
CA ALA A 114 7.40 -12.46 4.88
C ALA A 114 5.94 -12.86 4.57
N TYR A 115 5.55 -14.11 4.81
CA TYR A 115 4.20 -14.60 4.58
C TYR A 115 3.17 -13.82 5.41
N SER A 116 3.44 -13.61 6.71
CA SER A 116 2.56 -12.80 7.56
C SER A 116 2.40 -11.35 7.06
N VAL A 117 3.43 -10.80 6.42
CA VAL A 117 3.42 -9.45 5.86
C VAL A 117 2.69 -9.41 4.53
N ILE A 118 2.75 -10.47 3.71
CA ILE A 118 1.93 -10.64 2.50
C ILE A 118 0.45 -10.69 2.89
N LEU A 119 0.07 -11.47 3.91
CA LEU A 119 -1.31 -11.51 4.40
C LEU A 119 -1.79 -10.12 4.85
N LYS A 120 -0.96 -9.38 5.59
CA LYS A 120 -1.29 -8.01 5.98
C LYS A 120 -1.45 -7.11 4.75
N SER A 121 -0.55 -7.20 3.78
CA SER A 121 -0.67 -6.48 2.51
C SER A 121 -2.02 -6.75 1.86
N HIS A 122 -2.36 -8.03 1.69
CA HIS A 122 -3.63 -8.45 1.11
C HIS A 122 -4.83 -7.85 1.85
N ASN A 123 -4.85 -7.90 3.18
CA ASN A 123 -5.95 -7.30 3.96
C ASN A 123 -6.08 -5.79 3.74
N TYR A 124 -4.97 -5.06 3.62
CA TYR A 124 -5.01 -3.64 3.26
C TYR A 124 -5.55 -3.42 1.84
N PHE A 125 -5.23 -4.30 0.89
CA PHE A 125 -5.80 -4.24 -0.45
C PHE A 125 -7.32 -4.48 -0.43
N VAL A 126 -7.78 -5.52 0.28
CA VAL A 126 -9.21 -5.83 0.44
C VAL A 126 -9.97 -4.64 1.03
N GLU A 127 -9.41 -4.02 2.07
CA GLU A 127 -10.01 -2.84 2.68
C GLU A 127 -10.07 -1.65 1.71
N ALA A 128 -9.01 -1.44 0.91
CA ALA A 128 -9.01 -0.41 -0.12
C ALA A 128 -10.12 -0.65 -1.16
N ALA A 129 -10.29 -1.89 -1.61
CA ALA A 129 -11.35 -2.28 -2.54
C ALA A 129 -12.75 -2.06 -1.96
N ASN A 130 -12.96 -2.41 -0.69
CA ASN A 130 -14.26 -2.20 -0.01
C ASN A 130 -14.59 -0.71 0.14
N LEU A 131 -13.62 0.11 0.52
CA LEU A 131 -13.79 1.55 0.66
C LEU A 131 -14.02 2.26 -0.68
N GLU A 132 -13.39 1.79 -1.76
CA GLU A 132 -13.71 2.26 -3.12
C GLU A 132 -15.16 1.95 -3.48
N ASP A 133 -15.61 0.72 -3.24
CA ASP A 133 -16.98 0.31 -3.54
C ASP A 133 -18.01 1.09 -2.71
N GLU A 134 -17.71 1.36 -1.44
CA GLU A 134 -18.51 2.23 -0.58
C GLU A 134 -18.60 3.66 -1.15
N ALA A 135 -17.47 4.28 -1.50
CA ALA A 135 -17.42 5.61 -2.09
C ALA A 135 -18.24 5.69 -3.39
N ARG A 136 -18.04 4.70 -4.28
CA ARG A 136 -18.73 4.62 -5.57
C ARG A 136 -20.24 4.47 -5.41
N LYS A 137 -20.68 3.61 -4.48
CA LYS A 137 -22.10 3.46 -4.13
C LYS A 137 -22.67 4.71 -3.47
N GLY A 138 -21.84 5.47 -2.76
CA GLY A 138 -22.16 6.78 -2.19
C GLY A 138 -22.28 7.91 -3.22
N GLY A 139 -21.98 7.65 -4.49
CA GLY A 139 -22.08 8.62 -5.58
C GLY A 139 -20.78 9.39 -5.88
N ASP A 140 -19.68 9.07 -5.21
CA ASP A 140 -18.37 9.64 -5.54
C ASP A 140 -17.90 9.11 -6.90
N ASN A 141 -17.21 9.97 -7.67
CA ASN A 141 -16.50 9.52 -8.86
C ASN A 141 -15.17 8.85 -8.45
N THR A 142 -15.14 7.52 -8.47
CA THR A 142 -13.99 6.70 -8.09
C THR A 142 -13.26 6.08 -9.28
N ASP A 143 -13.56 6.50 -10.52
CA ASP A 143 -13.08 5.81 -11.73
C ASP A 143 -11.54 5.73 -11.80
N GLU A 144 -10.84 6.80 -11.42
CA GLU A 144 -9.37 6.81 -11.33
C GLU A 144 -8.83 5.89 -10.23
N LEU A 145 -9.48 5.89 -9.06
CA LEU A 145 -9.13 5.03 -7.93
C LEU A 145 -9.36 3.56 -8.27
N LEU A 146 -10.49 3.24 -8.90
CA LEU A 146 -10.83 1.89 -9.34
C LEU A 146 -9.82 1.42 -10.39
N LEU A 147 -9.48 2.26 -11.37
CA LEU A 147 -8.42 1.96 -12.34
C LEU A 147 -7.10 1.66 -11.63
N LEU A 148 -6.71 2.48 -10.64
CA LEU A 148 -5.48 2.26 -9.88
C LEU A 148 -5.51 0.93 -9.12
N LEU A 149 -6.63 0.60 -8.45
CA LEU A 149 -6.81 -0.68 -7.75
C LEU A 149 -6.79 -1.87 -8.71
N THR A 150 -7.39 -1.75 -9.91
CA THR A 150 -7.34 -2.79 -10.95
C THR A 150 -5.89 -3.05 -11.38
N LYS A 151 -5.12 -2.00 -11.61
CA LYS A 151 -3.71 -2.13 -11.97
C LYS A 151 -2.89 -2.75 -10.82
N ALA A 152 -3.14 -2.28 -9.60
CA ALA A 152 -2.50 -2.80 -8.40
C ALA A 152 -2.82 -4.28 -8.18
N SER A 153 -4.06 -4.73 -8.40
CA SER A 153 -4.43 -6.13 -8.16
C SER A 153 -3.67 -7.08 -9.09
N LEU A 154 -3.51 -6.72 -10.36
CA LEU A 154 -2.72 -7.49 -11.30
C LEU A 154 -1.24 -7.51 -10.88
N ALA A 155 -0.68 -6.34 -10.56
CA ALA A 155 0.73 -6.24 -10.14
C ALA A 155 1.00 -7.02 -8.84
N HIS A 156 0.11 -6.95 -7.86
CA HIS A 156 0.19 -7.70 -6.60
C HIS A 156 0.14 -9.19 -6.85
N LYS A 157 -0.76 -9.63 -7.74
CA LYS A 157 -0.87 -11.04 -8.14
C LYS A 157 0.43 -11.53 -8.73
N GLU A 158 0.98 -10.81 -9.72
CA GLU A 158 2.23 -11.21 -10.37
C GLU A 158 3.40 -11.26 -9.38
N MET A 159 3.49 -10.28 -8.47
CA MET A 159 4.52 -10.26 -7.44
C MET A 159 4.39 -11.45 -6.49
N ILE A 160 3.19 -11.74 -5.99
CA ILE A 160 2.95 -12.87 -5.09
C ILE A 160 3.23 -14.20 -5.79
N GLN A 161 2.82 -14.36 -7.04
CA GLN A 161 3.13 -15.53 -7.85
C GLN A 161 4.65 -15.70 -8.03
N SER A 162 5.40 -14.63 -8.29
CA SER A 162 6.86 -14.73 -8.39
C SER A 162 7.54 -15.06 -7.06
N LEU A 163 6.90 -14.74 -5.94
CA LEU A 163 7.44 -14.97 -4.60
C LEU A 163 7.13 -16.38 -4.10
N GLN A 164 5.96 -16.93 -4.39
CA GLN A 164 5.47 -18.18 -3.78
C GLN A 164 6.44 -19.37 -3.97
N ASP A 165 7.14 -19.42 -5.10
CA ASP A 165 8.05 -20.51 -5.43
C ASP A 165 9.27 -20.53 -4.50
N SER A 166 9.65 -19.38 -3.93
CA SER A 166 10.72 -19.27 -2.95
C SER A 166 10.33 -19.70 -1.53
N PHE A 167 9.03 -19.87 -1.25
CA PHE A 167 8.55 -20.21 0.09
C PHE A 167 8.54 -21.73 0.30
N PRO A 168 8.76 -22.20 1.54
CA PRO A 168 8.51 -23.58 1.95
C PRO A 168 7.07 -24.06 1.65
N GLU A 169 6.90 -25.35 1.38
CA GLU A 169 5.62 -25.96 0.95
C GLU A 169 4.44 -25.71 1.91
N ASP A 170 4.69 -25.77 3.21
CA ASP A 170 3.70 -25.53 4.26
C ASP A 170 3.07 -24.13 4.16
N LEU A 171 3.88 -23.12 3.87
CA LEU A 171 3.44 -21.73 3.69
C LEU A 171 2.77 -21.49 2.33
N ARG A 172 2.99 -22.35 1.33
CA ARG A 172 2.43 -22.15 -0.02
C ARG A 172 0.92 -22.30 -0.09
N THR A 173 0.34 -23.04 0.85
CA THR A 173 -1.10 -23.39 0.89
C THR A 173 -2.04 -22.19 0.92
N GLY A 174 -1.61 -21.05 1.43
CA GLY A 174 -2.46 -19.85 1.51
C GLY A 174 -2.40 -18.91 0.30
N PHE A 175 -1.36 -18.99 -0.55
CA PHE A 175 -1.24 -18.11 -1.71
C PHE A 175 -2.37 -18.24 -2.75
N PRO A 176 -2.89 -19.44 -3.05
CA PRO A 176 -3.99 -19.59 -4.01
C PRO A 176 -5.19 -18.69 -3.70
N SER A 177 -5.59 -18.61 -2.42
CA SER A 177 -6.73 -17.78 -2.01
C SER A 177 -6.52 -16.28 -2.29
N ILE A 178 -5.29 -15.78 -2.07
CA ILE A 178 -4.91 -14.39 -2.32
C ILE A 178 -4.91 -14.10 -3.82
N ILE A 179 -4.32 -15.01 -4.61
CA ILE A 179 -4.22 -14.91 -6.07
C ILE A 179 -5.61 -14.94 -6.71
N GLU A 180 -6.50 -15.80 -6.22
CA GLU A 180 -7.88 -15.90 -6.68
C GLU A 180 -8.65 -14.61 -6.41
N TYR A 181 -8.54 -14.06 -5.19
CA TYR A 181 -9.18 -12.78 -4.87
C TYR A 181 -8.70 -11.65 -5.79
N LEU A 182 -7.37 -11.52 -5.98
CA LEU A 182 -6.80 -10.45 -6.81
C LEU A 182 -7.18 -10.59 -8.29
N SER A 183 -7.24 -11.83 -8.80
CA SER A 183 -7.71 -12.13 -10.16
C SER A 183 -9.18 -11.78 -10.31
N GLY A 184 -10.03 -12.24 -9.39
CA GLY A 184 -11.46 -11.92 -9.42
C GLY A 184 -11.73 -10.43 -9.28
N PHE A 185 -10.96 -9.70 -8.48
CA PHE A 185 -11.04 -8.24 -8.41
C PHE A 185 -10.67 -7.59 -9.75
N TYR A 186 -9.56 -8.01 -10.36
CA TYR A 186 -9.13 -7.51 -11.67
C TYR A 186 -10.22 -7.71 -12.73
N ASP A 187 -10.78 -8.91 -12.83
CA ASP A 187 -11.77 -9.24 -13.85
C ASP A 187 -13.06 -8.40 -13.70
N ARG A 188 -13.57 -8.27 -12.47
CA ARG A 188 -14.77 -7.47 -12.18
C ARG A 188 -14.54 -5.98 -12.44
N SER A 189 -13.45 -5.43 -11.90
CA SER A 189 -13.15 -3.99 -12.01
C SER A 189 -12.79 -3.61 -13.45
N SER A 190 -12.03 -4.44 -14.15
CA SER A 190 -11.68 -4.19 -15.55
C SER A 190 -12.90 -4.23 -16.47
N SER A 191 -13.84 -5.16 -16.23
CA SER A 191 -15.10 -5.22 -16.98
C SER A 191 -15.95 -3.96 -16.76
N TYR A 192 -16.00 -3.46 -15.53
CA TYR A 192 -16.68 -2.20 -15.20
C TYR A 192 -16.03 -0.98 -15.87
N LEU A 193 -14.70 -0.88 -15.84
CA LEU A 193 -13.97 0.24 -16.46
C LEU A 193 -14.14 0.22 -17.99
N LYS A 194 -14.12 -0.96 -18.61
CA LYS A 194 -14.38 -1.13 -20.05
C LYS A 194 -15.79 -0.70 -20.43
N SER A 195 -16.82 -1.00 -19.62
CA SER A 195 -18.19 -0.56 -19.90
C SER A 195 -18.34 0.97 -19.84
N LYS A 196 -17.42 1.66 -19.16
CA LYS A 196 -17.29 3.13 -19.15
C LYS A 196 -16.33 3.70 -20.21
N ASN A 197 -15.83 2.88 -21.14
CA ASN A 197 -14.81 3.25 -22.14
C ASN A 197 -13.48 3.73 -21.53
N ILE A 198 -13.13 3.30 -20.31
CA ILE A 198 -11.84 3.61 -19.68
C ILE A 198 -10.84 2.51 -20.07
N ILE A 199 -9.71 2.90 -20.67
CA ILE A 199 -8.67 1.98 -21.14
C ILE A 199 -7.70 1.65 -20.01
N ILE A 200 -7.47 0.36 -19.80
CA ILE A 200 -6.48 -0.16 -18.85
C ILE A 200 -5.18 -0.34 -19.64
N GLN A 201 -4.28 0.65 -19.56
CA GLN A 201 -2.91 0.59 -20.10
C GLN A 201 -1.91 0.37 -18.98
#